data_AF-A0A9E3AA19-F1
#
_entry.id   AF-A0A9E3AA19-F1
#
_cell.length_a   1.000
_cell.length_b   1.000
_cell.length_c   1.000
_cell.angle_alpha   90.00
_cell.angle_beta   90.00
_cell.angle_gamma   90.00
#
_symmetry.space_group_name_H-M   'P 1'
#
loop_
_entity.id
_entity.type
_entity.pdbx_description
1 polymer ?
#
loop_
_entity_poly.entity_id
_entity_poly.type
_entity_poly.pdbx_seq_one_letter_code
_entity_poly.pdbx_strand_id
1 'polypeptide(L)' 'RRKDQRAIERMMALDARGLYQVVTREGISMCGYGPAVAMLTAANVLGARSAELVKYATSGDVSGDRDTVVGYAGIAVS' A
#
# COMPACT_ATOMS: atom_id res chain seq x y z
N ARG A 1 2.42 0.81 11.27
CA ARG A 1 3.22 1.92 10.69
C ARG A 1 4.41 1.45 9.85
N ARG A 2 5.48 0.86 10.40
CA ARG A 2 6.67 0.47 9.59
C ARG A 2 6.34 -0.52 8.47
N LYS A 3 5.52 -1.54 8.76
CA LYS A 3 5.06 -2.50 7.74
C LYS A 3 4.25 -1.81 6.64
N ASP A 4 3.31 -0.95 7.01
CA ASP A 4 2.49 -0.18 6.06
C ASP A 4 3.37 0.66 5.14
N GLN A 5 4.38 1.34 5.69
CA GLN A 5 5.32 2.15 4.92
C GLN A 5 6.05 1.33 3.84
N ARG A 6 6.49 0.11 4.15
CA ARG A 6 7.16 -0.77 3.18
C ARG A 6 6.23 -1.20 2.05
N ALA A 7 4.95 -1.41 2.33
CA ALA A 7 3.96 -1.68 1.29
C ALA A 7 3.70 -0.44 0.43
N ILE A 8 3.53 0.73 1.05
CA ILE A 8 3.31 2.02 0.37
C ILE A 8 4.48 2.37 -0.54
N GLU A 9 5.72 2.18 -0.11
CA GLU A 9 6.93 2.41 -0.93
C GLU A 9 6.91 1.58 -2.22
N ARG A 10 6.46 0.33 -2.17
CA ARG A 10 6.34 -0.52 -3.36
C ARG A 10 5.22 -0.05 -4.29
N MET A 11 4.11 0.41 -3.72
CA MET A 11 3.03 1.01 -4.51
C MET A 11 3.46 2.31 -5.20
N MET A 12 4.17 3.18 -4.49
CA MET A 12 4.71 4.44 -5.03
C MET A 12 5.77 4.21 -6.12
N ALA A 13 6.52 3.11 -6.03
CA ALA A 13 7.49 2.70 -7.04
C ALA A 13 6.87 1.94 -8.22
N LEU A 14 5.53 1.80 -8.28
CA LEU A 14 4.81 0.98 -9.26
C LEU A 14 5.30 -0.48 -9.31
N ASP A 15 5.84 -0.99 -8.20
CA ASP A 15 6.49 -2.29 -8.10
C ASP A 15 5.49 -3.37 -7.63
N ALA A 16 4.67 -3.86 -8.57
CA ALA A 16 3.66 -4.88 -8.30
C ALA A 16 4.25 -6.16 -7.67
N ARG A 17 5.39 -6.63 -8.20
CA ARG A 17 6.07 -7.83 -7.69
C ARG A 17 6.65 -7.59 -6.30
N GLY A 18 7.30 -6.46 -6.08
CA GLY A 18 7.85 -6.10 -4.79
C GLY A 18 6.77 -5.89 -3.73
N LEU A 19 5.60 -5.33 -4.08
CA LEU A 19 4.46 -5.25 -3.18
C LEU A 19 4.04 -6.65 -2.71
N TYR A 20 3.82 -7.58 -3.64
CA TYR A 20 3.48 -8.97 -3.30
C TYR A 20 4.55 -9.61 -2.39
N GLN A 21 5.82 -9.44 -2.72
CA GLN A 21 6.93 -10.00 -1.95
C GLN A 21 7.03 -9.44 -0.54
N VAL A 22 6.91 -8.11 -0.38
CA VAL A 22 6.97 -7.45 0.93
C VAL A 22 5.79 -7.87 1.80
N VAL A 23 4.57 -7.88 1.26
CA VAL A 23 3.36 -8.27 2.01
C VAL A 23 3.45 -9.71 2.51
N THR A 24 3.85 -10.64 1.62
CA THR A 24 3.92 -12.06 1.96
C THR A 24 5.08 -12.39 2.89
N ARG A 25 6.29 -11.87 2.64
CA ARG A 25 7.48 -12.17 3.45
C ARG A 25 7.41 -11.60 4.86
N GLU A 26 6.74 -10.46 5.04
CA GLU A 26 6.67 -9.80 6.35
C GLU A 26 5.38 -10.06 7.12
N GLY A 27 4.47 -10.85 6.54
CA GLY A 27 3.14 -11.07 7.11
C GLY A 27 2.42 -9.75 7.37
N ILE A 28 2.32 -8.89 6.34
CA ILE A 28 1.54 -7.66 6.43
C ILE A 28 0.06 -8.04 6.28
N SER A 29 -0.77 -7.68 7.24
CA SER A 29 -2.22 -7.99 7.26
C SER A 29 -3.04 -7.10 6.32
N MET A 30 -2.45 -6.67 5.20
CA MET A 30 -3.12 -5.84 4.21
C MET A 30 -4.21 -6.66 3.54
N CYS A 31 -5.49 -6.33 3.76
CA CYS A 31 -6.60 -7.09 3.17
C CYS A 31 -6.69 -6.96 1.64
N GLY A 32 -6.19 -5.86 1.07
CA GLY A 32 -6.30 -5.52 -0.35
C GLY A 32 -5.06 -5.78 -1.21
N TYR A 33 -4.07 -6.54 -0.75
CA TYR A 33 -2.80 -6.68 -1.49
C TYR A 33 -2.96 -7.37 -2.86
N GLY A 34 -3.84 -8.37 -2.98
CA GLY A 34 -4.10 -9.06 -4.24
C GLY A 34 -4.64 -8.12 -5.32
N PRO A 35 -5.77 -7.42 -5.08
CA PRO A 35 -6.30 -6.40 -5.98
C PRO A 35 -5.30 -5.26 -6.27
N ALA A 36 -4.52 -4.83 -5.28
CA ALA A 36 -3.50 -3.79 -5.49
C ALA A 36 -2.38 -4.26 -6.44
N VAL A 37 -1.89 -5.48 -6.28
CA VAL A 37 -0.89 -6.08 -7.19
C VAL A 37 -1.46 -6.21 -8.61
N ALA A 38 -2.71 -6.66 -8.75
CA ALA A 38 -3.37 -6.75 -10.06
C ALA A 38 -3.52 -5.37 -10.73
N MET A 39 -3.96 -4.36 -9.96
CA MET A 39 -4.08 -2.99 -10.45
C MET A 39 -2.74 -2.43 -10.90
N LEU A 40 -1.68 -2.53 -10.10
CA LEU A 40 -0.34 -2.07 -10.48
C LEU A 40 0.19 -2.79 -11.72
N THR A 41 -0.04 -4.09 -11.82
CA THR A 41 0.36 -4.88 -12.99
C THR A 41 -0.32 -4.37 -14.26
N ALA A 42 -1.63 -4.15 -14.21
CA ALA A 42 -2.39 -3.61 -15.34
C ALA A 42 -1.98 -2.17 -15.67
N ALA A 43 -1.85 -1.30 -14.66
CA ALA A 43 -1.44 0.09 -14.83
C ALA A 43 -0.07 0.21 -15.51
N ASN A 44 0.90 -0.62 -15.11
CA ASN A 44 2.21 -0.66 -15.76
C ASN A 44 2.14 -1.06 -17.24
N VAL A 45 1.31 -2.05 -17.58
CA VAL A 45 1.08 -2.46 -18.98
C VAL A 45 0.41 -1.33 -19.78
N LEU A 46 -0.47 -0.56 -19.15
CA LEU A 46 -1.15 0.59 -19.74
C LEU A 46 -0.27 1.86 -19.80
N GLY A 47 0.95 1.81 -19.26
CA GLY A 47 1.93 2.88 -19.36
C GLY A 47 1.91 3.91 -18.23
N ALA A 48 1.37 3.56 -17.06
CA ALA A 48 1.49 4.39 -15.87
C ALA A 48 2.97 4.71 -15.56
N ARG A 49 3.23 5.94 -15.14
CA ARG A 49 4.58 6.47 -14.88
C ARG A 49 4.76 7.02 -13.48
N SER A 50 3.66 7.24 -12.75
CA SER A 50 3.71 7.82 -11.41
C SER A 50 2.66 7.23 -10.48
N ALA A 51 2.97 7.32 -9.19
CA ALA A 51 2.03 7.06 -8.12
C ALA A 51 2.22 8.09 -7.01
N GLU A 52 1.11 8.59 -6.48
CA GLU A 52 1.08 9.62 -5.44
C GLU A 52 0.35 9.09 -4.21
N LEU A 53 0.97 9.22 -3.04
CA LEU A 53 0.30 8.99 -1.76
C LEU A 53 -0.57 10.19 -1.41
N VAL A 54 -1.86 10.10 -1.69
CA VAL A 54 -2.86 11.14 -1.39
C VAL A 54 -2.96 11.37 0.11
N LYS A 55 -3.04 10.28 0.89
CA LYS A 55 -3.07 10.34 2.36
C LYS A 55 -2.72 9.00 2.97
N TYR A 56 -2.07 9.06 4.14
CA TYR A 56 -1.97 7.94 5.06
C TYR A 56 -2.54 8.34 6.42
N ALA A 57 -3.34 7.46 7.03
CA ALA A 57 -3.96 7.64 8.32
C ALA A 57 -4.10 6.30 9.06
N THR A 58 -4.42 6.35 10.35
CA THR A 58 -4.70 5.16 11.17
C THR A 58 -6.00 5.34 11.96
N SER A 59 -6.65 4.23 12.34
CA SER A 59 -7.84 4.29 13.21
C SER A 59 -7.56 5.01 14.55
N GLY A 60 -6.30 4.95 15.01
CA GLY A 60 -5.82 5.69 16.18
C GLY A 60 -5.82 7.21 16.04
N ASP A 61 -5.89 7.75 14.82
CA ASP A 61 -5.99 9.20 14.60
C ASP A 61 -7.37 9.74 15.04
N VAL A 62 -8.38 8.86 15.15
CA VAL A 62 -9.72 9.19 15.65
C VAL A 62 -9.90 8.72 17.10
N SER A 63 -9.52 7.48 17.41
CA SER A 63 -9.77 6.88 18.74
C SER A 63 -8.78 7.32 19.82
N GLY A 64 -7.59 7.81 19.44
CA GLY A 64 -6.48 8.08 20.36
C GLY A 64 -5.71 6.82 20.82
N ASP A 65 -6.27 5.62 20.61
CA ASP A 65 -5.62 4.34 20.85
C ASP A 65 -4.53 4.09 19.79
N ARG A 66 -3.30 3.79 20.24
CA ARG A 66 -2.14 3.57 19.37
C ARG A 66 -1.59 2.15 19.47
N ASP A 67 -2.14 1.31 20.34
CA ASP A 67 -1.62 -0.04 20.58
C ASP A 67 -2.14 -1.01 19.50
N THR A 68 -3.41 -0.87 19.11
CA THR A 68 -4.01 -1.68 18.04
C THR A 68 -4.73 -0.79 17.03
N VAL A 69 -4.10 -0.58 15.87
CA VAL A 69 -4.65 0.30 14.82
C VAL A 69 -4.70 -0.36 13.46
N VAL A 70 -5.68 0.06 12.67
CA VAL A 70 -5.77 -0.23 11.23
C VAL A 70 -5.15 0.94 10.46
N GLY A 71 -4.27 0.64 9.50
CA GLY A 71 -3.69 1.62 8.59
C GLY A 71 -4.55 1.81 7.34
N TYR A 72 -4.67 3.05 6.88
CA TYR A 72 -5.38 3.43 5.67
C TYR A 72 -4.44 4.25 4.77
N ALA A 73 -4.31 3.86 3.50
CA ALA A 73 -3.52 4.56 2.50
C ALA A 73 -4.35 4.78 1.24
N GLY A 74 -4.45 6.03 0.78
CA GLY A 74 -5.01 6.40 -0.52
C GLY A 74 -3.88 6.71 -1.49
N ILE A 75 -3.84 6.01 -2.62
CA ILE A 75 -2.80 6.17 -3.65
C ILE A 75 -3.46 6.37 -5.01
N ALA A 76 -3.05 7.41 -5.73
CA ALA A 76 -3.42 7.65 -7.12
C ALA A 76 -2.31 7.17 -8.05
N VAL A 77 -2.66 6.51 -9.16
CA VAL A 77 -1.72 5.98 -10.16
C VAL A 77 -2.06 6.58 -11.52
N SER A 78 -1.05 7.05 -12.25
CA SER A 78 -1.18 7.71 -13.56
C SER A 78 0.01 7.45 -14.47
#